data_AF-A0A7S1FA48-F1
#
_entry.id   AF-A0A7S1FA48-F1
#
_cell.length_a   1.000
_cell.length_b   1.000
_cell.length_c   1.000
_cell.angle_alpha   90.00
_cell.angle_beta   90.00
_cell.angle_gamma   90.00
#
_symmetry.space_group_name_H-M   'P 1'
#
loop_
_entity.id
_entity.type
_entity.pdbx_description
1 polymer ?
#
loop_
_entity_poly.entity_id
_entity_poly.type
_entity_poly.pdbx_seq_one_letter_code
_entity_poly.pdbx_strand_id
1 'polypeptide(L)'
;MTCGSDGALVSDTTPPYPTCEALTCSIGDLLVNGSLSGPDCASLTMGESCAVTCAEGYQAANETSGTLTCAYDEVAGDVALELAVPRCVPVVCSLDDPPTGVSHECRDIPYQGSCVATCAEGYEADG
;
A
#
# COMPACT_ATOMS: atom_id res chain seq x y z
N MET A 1 -23.92 -35.73 0.53
CA MET A 1 -23.42 -36.73 -0.43
C MET A 1 -23.22 -38.05 0.28
N THR A 2 -23.59 -39.13 -0.36
CA THR A 2 -23.51 -40.48 0.20
C THR A 2 -22.83 -41.37 -0.82
N CYS A 3 -21.86 -42.19 -0.39
CA CYS A 3 -21.24 -43.18 -1.26
C CYS A 3 -22.19 -44.36 -1.44
N GLY A 4 -22.62 -44.58 -2.68
CA GLY A 4 -23.43 -45.72 -3.08
C GLY A 4 -22.65 -47.03 -3.06
N SER A 5 -23.37 -48.14 -3.05
CA SER A 5 -22.78 -49.49 -3.11
C SER A 5 -22.04 -49.79 -4.42
N ASP A 6 -22.27 -48.96 -5.44
CA ASP A 6 -21.58 -48.96 -6.74
C ASP A 6 -20.35 -48.04 -6.75
N GLY A 7 -20.03 -47.36 -5.64
CA GLY A 7 -18.94 -46.40 -5.52
C GLY A 7 -19.27 -45.00 -6.06
N ALA A 8 -20.52 -44.74 -6.47
CA ALA A 8 -20.95 -43.42 -6.93
C ALA A 8 -21.29 -42.51 -5.74
N LEU A 9 -20.94 -41.22 -5.83
CA LEU A 9 -21.42 -40.21 -4.88
C LEU A 9 -22.82 -39.75 -5.31
N VAL A 10 -23.79 -39.95 -4.43
CA VAL A 10 -25.19 -39.53 -4.64
C VAL A 10 -25.48 -38.32 -3.75
N SER A 11 -26.14 -37.29 -4.30
CA SER A 11 -26.60 -36.12 -3.53
C SER A 11 -28.09 -35.91 -3.77
N ASP A 12 -28.82 -35.58 -2.70
CA ASP A 12 -30.26 -35.29 -2.75
C ASP A 12 -30.55 -33.82 -3.13
N THR A 13 -29.52 -33.01 -3.39
CA THR A 13 -29.64 -31.59 -3.76
C THR A 13 -29.26 -31.35 -5.23
N THR A 14 -29.91 -30.37 -5.86
CA THR A 14 -29.55 -29.87 -7.21
C THR A 14 -29.23 -28.38 -7.14
N PRO A 15 -27.96 -27.96 -7.36
CA PRO A 15 -26.81 -28.77 -7.74
C PRO A 15 -26.31 -29.72 -6.62
N PRO A 16 -25.66 -30.84 -6.98
CA PRO A 16 -25.21 -31.85 -6.01
C PRO A 16 -24.00 -31.40 -5.16
N TYR A 17 -23.44 -30.24 -5.46
CA TYR A 17 -22.29 -29.63 -4.79
C TYR A 17 -22.52 -28.12 -4.62
N PRO A 18 -21.89 -27.49 -3.62
CA PRO A 18 -21.90 -26.05 -3.48
C PRO A 18 -21.12 -25.38 -4.63
N THR A 19 -21.52 -24.17 -4.96
CA THR A 19 -20.71 -23.26 -5.79
C THR A 19 -19.71 -22.56 -4.87
N CYS A 20 -18.43 -22.62 -5.22
CA CYS A 20 -17.38 -21.92 -4.48
C CYS A 20 -16.96 -20.68 -5.29
N GLU A 21 -16.95 -19.52 -4.65
CA GLU A 21 -16.44 -18.28 -5.22
C GLU A 21 -15.10 -17.93 -4.55
N ALA A 22 -14.17 -17.39 -5.33
CA ALA A 22 -12.90 -16.93 -4.80
C ALA A 22 -13.14 -15.73 -3.89
N LEU A 23 -12.52 -15.75 -2.70
CA LEU A 23 -12.51 -14.59 -1.82
C LEU A 23 -11.74 -13.45 -2.49
N THR A 24 -12.20 -12.23 -2.26
CA THR A 24 -11.64 -11.02 -2.84
C THR A 24 -10.91 -10.21 -1.78
N CYS A 25 -9.64 -9.93 -2.02
CA CYS A 25 -8.92 -8.93 -1.26
C CYS A 25 -9.36 -7.55 -1.73
N SER A 26 -9.96 -6.80 -0.83
CA SER A 26 -10.09 -5.36 -1.01
C SER A 26 -8.70 -4.76 -0.86
N ILE A 27 -8.20 -4.06 -1.89
CA ILE A 27 -7.09 -3.12 -1.74
C ILE A 27 -7.56 -2.00 -0.82
N GLY A 28 -7.41 -2.26 0.47
CA GLY A 28 -7.79 -1.36 1.54
C GLY A 28 -6.79 -0.21 1.66
N ASP A 29 -6.41 0.08 2.90
CA ASP A 29 -5.64 1.27 3.28
C ASP A 29 -4.21 1.39 2.72
N LEU A 30 -3.69 0.37 2.01
CA LEU A 30 -2.33 0.37 1.45
C LEU A 30 -2.18 1.34 0.27
N LEU A 31 -3.21 1.48 -0.57
CA LEU A 31 -3.29 2.57 -1.55
C LEU A 31 -3.82 3.87 -0.91
N VAL A 32 -4.68 3.76 0.14
CA VAL A 32 -5.34 4.93 0.77
C VAL A 32 -4.40 5.77 1.63
N ASN A 33 -3.39 5.17 2.28
CA ASN A 33 -2.31 5.92 2.92
C ASN A 33 -1.37 6.59 1.89
N GLY A 34 -1.56 6.32 0.60
CA GLY A 34 -0.91 7.04 -0.49
C GLY A 34 0.57 6.75 -0.64
N SER A 35 1.11 5.69 -0.03
CA SER A 35 2.54 5.34 -0.11
C SER A 35 2.88 4.41 -1.28
N LEU A 36 1.90 3.64 -1.78
CA LEU A 36 2.05 2.68 -2.89
C LEU A 36 1.10 3.03 -4.03
N SER A 37 1.54 2.73 -5.26
CA SER A 37 0.77 2.92 -6.49
C SER A 37 0.86 1.64 -7.33
N GLY A 38 -0.28 1.22 -7.88
CA GLY A 38 -0.40 0.01 -8.71
C GLY A 38 -1.70 0.06 -9.52
N PRO A 39 -1.65 0.32 -10.83
CA PRO A 39 -2.86 0.53 -11.64
C PRO A 39 -3.75 -0.71 -11.73
N ASP A 40 -3.15 -1.90 -11.69
CA ASP A 40 -3.85 -3.19 -11.78
C ASP A 40 -4.10 -3.82 -10.40
N CYS A 41 -3.93 -3.03 -9.33
CA CYS A 41 -4.12 -3.43 -7.94
C CYS A 41 -5.44 -2.90 -7.37
N ALA A 42 -6.50 -2.75 -8.16
CA ALA A 42 -7.77 -2.21 -7.65
C ALA A 42 -8.65 -3.31 -7.00
N SER A 43 -8.55 -4.54 -7.50
CA SER A 43 -9.24 -5.72 -6.97
C SER A 43 -8.41 -6.96 -7.25
N LEU A 44 -8.02 -7.69 -6.20
CA LEU A 44 -7.34 -8.98 -6.33
C LEU A 44 -8.21 -10.07 -5.72
N THR A 45 -8.29 -11.21 -6.38
CA THR A 45 -8.90 -12.43 -5.86
C THR A 45 -7.83 -13.37 -5.29
N MET A 46 -8.24 -14.35 -4.48
CA MET A 46 -7.35 -15.31 -3.85
C MET A 46 -6.32 -15.90 -4.84
N GLY A 47 -5.03 -15.65 -4.58
CA GLY A 47 -3.89 -16.10 -5.39
C GLY A 47 -3.46 -15.13 -6.50
N GLU A 48 -4.19 -14.06 -6.76
CA GLU A 48 -3.79 -13.02 -7.70
C GLU A 48 -2.73 -12.10 -7.10
N SER A 49 -1.92 -11.52 -7.99
CA SER A 49 -0.85 -10.60 -7.63
C SER A 49 -0.73 -9.47 -8.64
N CYS A 50 -0.33 -8.28 -8.18
CA CYS A 50 -0.07 -7.13 -9.03
C CYS A 50 1.25 -6.46 -8.67
N ALA A 51 1.84 -5.74 -9.62
CA ALA A 51 3.05 -4.97 -9.39
C ALA A 51 2.72 -3.60 -8.77
N VAL A 52 3.51 -3.21 -7.77
CA VAL A 52 3.39 -1.93 -7.09
C VAL A 52 4.71 -1.18 -7.05
N THR A 53 4.63 0.14 -7.07
CA THR A 53 5.76 1.06 -6.87
C THR A 53 5.43 2.07 -5.77
N CYS A 54 6.43 2.81 -5.28
CA CYS A 54 6.13 3.93 -4.39
C CYS A 54 5.36 5.01 -5.13
N ALA A 55 4.37 5.58 -4.45
CA ALA A 55 3.57 6.69 -4.95
C ALA A 55 4.37 8.01 -4.95
N GLU A 56 3.80 9.05 -5.55
CA GLU A 56 4.41 10.37 -5.57
C GLU A 56 4.68 10.89 -4.15
N GLY A 57 5.87 11.48 -3.94
CA GLY A 57 6.30 11.95 -2.62
C GLY A 57 6.81 10.85 -1.69
N TYR A 58 6.86 9.61 -2.15
CA TYR A 58 7.49 8.49 -1.44
C TYR A 58 8.63 7.88 -2.27
N GLN A 59 9.62 7.35 -1.57
CA GLN A 59 10.75 6.66 -2.17
C GLN A 59 10.94 5.28 -1.54
N ALA A 60 11.52 4.39 -2.32
CA ALA A 60 11.88 3.05 -1.89
C ALA A 60 13.01 3.09 -0.86
N ALA A 61 12.78 2.53 0.32
CA ALA A 61 13.85 2.35 1.32
C ALA A 61 14.80 1.19 0.96
N ASN A 62 14.32 0.21 0.17
CA ASN A 62 15.08 -0.97 -0.24
C ASN A 62 14.97 -1.18 -1.75
N GLU A 63 13.90 -1.81 -2.22
CA GLU A 63 13.64 -2.11 -3.64
C GLU A 63 12.73 -1.06 -4.27
N THR A 64 12.90 -0.75 -5.55
CA THR A 64 12.11 0.30 -6.24
C THR A 64 10.70 -0.15 -6.63
N SER A 65 10.45 -1.45 -6.64
CA SER A 65 9.16 -2.06 -6.94
C SER A 65 8.94 -3.31 -6.10
N GLY A 66 7.72 -3.82 -6.14
CA GLY A 66 7.42 -5.11 -5.53
C GLY A 66 6.05 -5.60 -5.91
N THR A 67 5.57 -6.59 -5.16
CA THR A 67 4.39 -7.37 -5.56
C THR A 67 3.41 -7.46 -4.40
N LEU A 68 2.18 -7.07 -4.69
CA LEU A 68 1.06 -7.23 -3.77
C LEU A 68 0.28 -8.47 -4.16
N THR A 69 0.15 -9.42 -3.24
CA THR A 69 -0.51 -10.71 -3.47
C THR A 69 -1.69 -10.87 -2.53
N CYS A 70 -2.82 -11.36 -3.03
CA CYS A 70 -3.95 -11.73 -2.20
C CYS A 70 -3.79 -13.19 -1.75
N ALA A 71 -3.65 -13.41 -0.44
CA ALA A 71 -3.39 -14.74 0.13
C ALA A 71 -4.29 -15.01 1.33
N TYR A 72 -4.40 -16.28 1.73
CA TYR A 72 -5.18 -16.68 2.90
C TYR A 72 -4.35 -16.46 4.16
N ASP A 73 -4.90 -15.67 5.08
CA ASP A 73 -4.33 -15.44 6.40
C ASP A 73 -5.01 -16.39 7.40
N GLU A 74 -4.27 -17.42 7.84
CA GLU A 74 -4.78 -18.41 8.79
C GLU A 74 -5.13 -17.82 10.17
N VAL A 75 -4.51 -16.71 10.55
CA VAL A 75 -4.75 -16.05 11.85
C VAL A 75 -6.04 -15.25 11.80
N ALA A 76 -6.28 -14.53 10.70
CA ALA A 76 -7.52 -13.81 10.46
C ALA A 76 -8.68 -14.76 10.08
N GLY A 77 -8.37 -15.93 9.51
CA GLY A 77 -9.34 -16.88 8.97
C GLY A 77 -9.98 -16.40 7.67
N ASP A 78 -9.36 -15.45 6.97
CA ASP A 78 -9.87 -14.78 5.77
C ASP A 78 -8.70 -14.44 4.81
N VAL A 79 -8.98 -13.82 3.66
CA VAL A 79 -7.94 -13.33 2.76
C VAL A 79 -7.37 -11.98 3.21
N ALA A 80 -6.07 -11.81 3.04
CA ALA A 80 -5.34 -10.60 3.31
C ALA A 80 -4.36 -10.27 2.18
N LEU A 81 -3.99 -8.99 2.09
CA LEU A 81 -2.98 -8.53 1.14
C LEU A 81 -1.59 -8.66 1.75
N GLU A 82 -0.74 -9.42 1.08
CA GLU A 82 0.66 -9.59 1.42
C GLU A 82 1.51 -8.76 0.46
N LEU A 83 2.28 -7.82 1.01
CA LEU A 83 3.20 -7.00 0.25
C LEU A 83 4.61 -7.59 0.33
N ALA A 84 5.10 -8.13 -0.79
CA ALA A 84 6.48 -8.56 -0.96
C ALA A 84 7.29 -7.41 -1.57
N VAL A 85 7.89 -6.58 -0.70
CA VAL A 85 8.59 -5.31 -1.04
C VAL A 85 7.71 -4.37 -1.90
N PRO A 86 8.01 -3.07 -2.08
CA PRO A 86 9.00 -2.23 -1.40
C PRO A 86 8.44 -1.63 -0.10
N ARG A 87 9.35 -1.19 0.79
CA ARG A 87 8.98 -0.31 1.90
C ARG A 87 9.10 1.13 1.41
N CYS A 88 7.98 1.82 1.28
CA CYS A 88 7.95 3.21 0.86
C CYS A 88 8.02 4.14 2.06
N VAL A 89 8.96 5.08 2.03
CA VAL A 89 9.13 6.13 3.04
C VAL A 89 8.91 7.49 2.38
N PRO A 90 8.37 8.48 3.11
CA PRO A 90 8.20 9.81 2.53
C PRO A 90 9.55 10.39 2.12
N VAL A 91 9.58 11.09 0.99
CA VAL A 91 10.71 11.93 0.62
C VAL A 91 10.86 13.02 1.68
N VAL A 92 12.10 13.36 2.03
CA VAL A 92 12.42 14.41 3.00
C VAL A 92 13.08 15.60 2.29
N CYS A 93 12.70 16.80 2.71
CA CYS A 93 13.18 18.06 2.19
C CYS A 93 13.95 18.81 3.29
N SER A 94 15.15 19.30 2.95
CA SER A 94 15.96 20.14 3.82
C SER A 94 16.37 21.41 3.08
N LEU A 95 16.31 22.54 3.77
CA LEU A 95 16.88 23.80 3.29
C LEU A 95 18.33 23.87 3.77
N ASP A 96 19.26 23.31 2.99
CA ASP A 96 20.67 23.21 3.39
C ASP A 96 21.44 24.53 3.20
N ASP A 97 21.09 25.31 2.18
CA ASP A 97 21.73 26.58 1.83
C ASP A 97 20.71 27.74 1.82
N PRO A 98 20.31 28.27 2.99
CA PRO A 98 19.39 29.39 3.04
C PRO A 98 20.02 30.69 2.50
N PRO A 99 19.24 31.57 1.86
CA PRO A 99 19.70 32.91 1.49
C PRO A 99 20.18 33.71 2.70
N THR A 100 21.10 34.65 2.47
CA THR A 100 21.57 35.57 3.51
C THR A 100 20.42 36.30 4.18
N GLY A 101 20.40 36.30 5.52
CA GLY A 101 19.37 36.99 6.29
C GLY A 101 18.12 36.16 6.56
N VAL A 102 18.12 34.86 6.24
CA VAL A 102 17.02 33.93 6.54
C VAL A 102 17.40 33.01 7.72
N SER A 103 16.51 32.92 8.69
CA SER A 103 16.54 31.97 9.82
C SER A 103 15.39 30.96 9.67
N HIS A 104 15.67 29.65 9.78
CA HIS A 104 14.66 28.61 9.55
C HIS A 104 14.91 27.33 10.36
N GLU A 105 13.86 26.52 10.49
CA GLU A 105 13.91 25.17 11.08
C GLU A 105 13.62 24.06 10.04
N CYS A 106 13.64 24.42 8.75
CA CYS A 106 13.36 23.52 7.62
C CYS A 106 14.43 22.43 7.41
N ARG A 107 14.47 21.41 8.26
CA ARG A 107 15.32 20.22 8.12
C ARG A 107 14.48 18.96 8.23
N ASP A 108 14.78 17.98 7.37
CA ASP A 108 14.14 16.67 7.35
C ASP A 108 12.60 16.74 7.30
N ILE A 109 12.08 17.72 6.56
CA ILE A 109 10.64 17.94 6.43
C ILE A 109 10.06 16.86 5.52
N PRO A 110 9.16 15.98 5.99
CA PRO A 110 8.60 14.93 5.16
C PRO A 110 7.72 15.51 4.06
N TYR A 111 7.42 14.72 3.02
CA TYR A 111 6.46 15.07 1.97
C TYR A 111 5.15 15.59 2.56
N GLN A 112 4.63 16.69 2.00
CA GLN A 112 3.50 17.50 2.52
C GLN A 112 3.70 18.15 3.90
N GLY A 113 4.88 18.02 4.49
CA GLY A 113 5.28 18.75 5.67
C GLY A 113 5.43 20.24 5.39
N SER A 114 5.39 21.05 6.44
CA SER A 114 5.57 22.49 6.39
C SER A 114 6.57 22.91 7.45
N CYS A 115 7.33 23.95 7.16
CA CYS A 115 8.29 24.55 8.07
C CYS A 115 8.21 26.07 7.96
N VAL A 116 8.79 26.76 8.93
CA VAL A 116 8.79 28.22 8.98
C VAL A 116 10.20 28.73 8.71
N ALA A 117 10.29 29.72 7.83
CA ALA A 117 11.47 30.53 7.58
C ALA A 117 11.13 32.00 7.82
N THR A 118 12.01 32.72 8.50
CA THR A 118 11.82 34.11 8.92
C THR A 118 13.07 34.93 8.63
N CYS A 119 12.95 36.25 8.63
CA CYS A 119 14.11 37.12 8.58
C CYS A 119 14.92 36.99 9.88
N ALA A 120 16.22 36.79 9.74
CA ALA A 120 17.15 36.81 10.85
C ALA A 120 17.21 38.21 11.49
N GLU A 121 17.73 38.30 12.72
CA GLU A 121 17.88 39.59 13.40
C GLU A 121 18.67 40.58 12.54
N GLY A 122 18.10 41.78 12.32
CA GLY A 122 18.69 42.82 11.49
C GLY A 122 18.30 42.77 10.00
N TYR A 123 17.41 41.85 9.60
CA TYR A 123 16.84 41.75 8.26
C TYR A 123 15.32 41.95 8.29
N GLU A 124 14.75 42.51 7.23
CA GLU A 124 13.30 42.70 7.07
C GLU A 124 12.83 42.09 5.74
N ALA A 125 11.57 41.63 5.71
CA ALA A 125 10.97 41.07 4.51
C ALA A 125 10.60 42.20 3.54
N ASP A 126 11.07 42.10 2.29
CA ASP A 126 10.60 42.97 1.20
C ASP A 126 9.21 42.47 0.77
N GLY A 127 8.22 43.36 0.85
CA GLY A 127 6.79 43.05 0.69
C GLY A 127 6.28 43.07 -0.74
#